data_AF-A0A7Y5ZHB5-F1
#
_entry.id   AF-A0A7Y5ZHB5-F1
#
_cell.length_a   1.000
_cell.length_b   1.000
_cell.length_c   1.000
_cell.angle_alpha   90.00
_cell.angle_beta   90.00
_cell.angle_gamma   90.00
#
_symmetry.space_group_name_H-M   'P 1'
#
loop_
_entity.id
_entity.type
_entity.pdbx_description
1 polymer ?
#
loop_
_entity_poly.entity_id
_entity_poly.type
_entity_poly.pdbx_seq_one_letter_code
_entity_poly.pdbx_strand_id
1 'polypeptide(L)'
;MADFRSETSIGARIRLARRERGFRTTSDLAAAIPGGNITPAILENIESGRKADISVSQLLNIARGLDVPISMLLSPIGRPNDKLDLQNLGEDFDGMTVAEFDCWLSATPSSSYRPRLAAERVDISVLNSLRELGTLRREFDRLRIVRDVGAASGVSDLTFDSSVEARLELVEHELERVAALLTSAGIEEVAAP
;
A
#
# COMPACT_ATOMS: atom_id res chain seq x y z
N MET A 1 -14.24 16.38 14.64
CA MET A 1 -13.61 16.62 13.33
C MET A 1 -14.17 15.57 12.39
N ALA A 2 -14.65 15.93 11.20
CA ALA A 2 -15.18 14.94 10.26
C ALA A 2 -14.01 14.09 9.75
N ASP A 3 -14.12 12.77 9.89
CA ASP A 3 -13.09 11.81 9.48
C ASP A 3 -13.29 11.48 8.00
N PHE A 4 -12.31 11.82 7.16
CA PHE A 4 -12.41 11.56 5.73
C PHE A 4 -12.68 10.09 5.41
N ARG A 5 -12.25 9.14 6.24
CA ARG A 5 -12.41 7.70 6.01
C ARG A 5 -13.87 7.25 5.97
N SER A 6 -14.82 8.06 6.42
CA SER A 6 -16.25 7.73 6.47
C SER A 6 -17.10 8.51 5.47
N GLU A 7 -16.49 9.36 4.64
CA GLU A 7 -17.21 10.15 3.63
C GLU A 7 -17.71 9.29 2.48
N THR A 8 -18.86 9.64 1.91
CA THR A 8 -19.63 8.81 0.96
C THR A 8 -19.35 9.17 -0.51
N SER A 9 -18.22 9.80 -0.81
CA SER A 9 -17.73 9.97 -2.18
C SER A 9 -16.23 10.21 -2.19
N ILE A 10 -15.55 9.80 -3.28
CA ILE A 10 -14.12 10.06 -3.48
C ILE A 10 -13.79 11.55 -3.35
N GLY A 11 -14.61 12.43 -3.94
CA GLY A 11 -14.41 13.88 -3.87
C GLY A 11 -14.46 14.43 -2.44
N ALA A 12 -15.43 13.97 -1.64
CA ALA A 12 -15.54 14.34 -0.24
C ALA A 12 -14.36 13.81 0.59
N ARG A 13 -13.93 12.56 0.33
CA ARG A 13 -12.73 11.96 0.95
C ARG A 13 -11.48 12.77 0.66
N ILE A 14 -11.23 13.12 -0.61
CA ILE A 14 -10.07 13.93 -1.02
C ILE A 14 -10.10 15.30 -0.33
N ARG A 15 -11.25 15.98 -0.33
CA ARG A 15 -11.42 17.31 0.28
C ARG A 15 -11.12 17.30 1.78
N LEU A 16 -11.63 16.32 2.52
CA LEU A 16 -11.38 16.22 3.95
C LEU A 16 -9.94 15.80 4.24
N ALA A 17 -9.40 14.80 3.54
CA ALA A 17 -8.00 14.41 3.66
C ALA A 17 -7.07 15.61 3.41
N ARG A 18 -7.34 16.41 2.38
CA ARG A 18 -6.60 17.65 2.09
C ARG A 18 -6.57 18.60 3.29
N ARG A 19 -7.72 18.84 3.93
CA ARG A 19 -7.83 19.70 5.11
C ARG A 19 -7.08 19.12 6.32
N GLU A 20 -7.20 17.82 6.55
CA GLU A 20 -6.49 17.13 7.63
C GLU A 20 -4.97 17.20 7.47
N ARG A 21 -4.47 17.20 6.23
CA ARG A 21 -3.04 17.35 5.90
C ARG A 21 -2.56 18.81 5.90
N GLY A 22 -3.41 19.76 6.25
CA GLY A 22 -3.04 21.17 6.41
C GLY A 22 -3.12 22.01 5.13
N PHE A 23 -3.53 21.43 4.00
CA PHE A 23 -3.76 22.19 2.77
C PHE A 23 -5.12 22.91 2.83
N ARG A 24 -5.10 24.24 2.90
CA ARG A 24 -6.32 25.04 3.08
C ARG A 24 -7.13 25.12 1.80
N THR A 25 -6.46 25.23 0.66
CA THR A 25 -7.08 25.37 -0.67
C THR A 25 -6.70 24.21 -1.61
N THR A 26 -7.45 24.06 -2.70
CA THR A 26 -7.06 23.16 -3.80
C THR A 26 -5.79 23.63 -4.50
N SER A 27 -5.50 24.94 -4.47
CA SER A 27 -4.25 25.50 -4.99
C SER A 27 -3.04 25.07 -4.17
N ASP A 28 -3.19 24.99 -2.85
CA ASP A 28 -2.10 24.56 -1.96
C ASP A 28 -1.70 23.11 -2.28
N LEU A 29 -2.69 22.22 -2.44
CA LEU A 29 -2.45 20.82 -2.81
C LEU A 29 -1.90 20.68 -4.23
N ALA A 30 -2.46 21.41 -5.20
CA ALA A 30 -1.97 21.38 -6.58
C ALA A 30 -0.50 21.80 -6.68
N ALA A 31 -0.09 22.82 -5.90
CA ALA A 31 1.29 23.29 -5.86
C ALA A 31 2.25 22.28 -5.18
N ALA A 32 1.74 21.47 -4.25
CA ALA A 32 2.53 20.43 -3.58
C ALA A 32 2.73 19.17 -4.45
N ILE A 33 1.88 18.97 -5.47
CA ILE A 33 1.98 17.82 -6.38
C ILE A 33 2.98 18.15 -7.50
N PRO A 34 4.10 17.42 -7.62
CA PRO A 34 5.10 17.69 -8.65
C PRO A 34 4.57 17.39 -10.06
N GLY A 35 5.08 18.11 -11.06
CA GLY A 35 4.79 17.87 -12.48
C GLY A 35 3.59 18.62 -13.05
N GLY A 36 2.84 19.40 -12.26
CA GLY A 36 1.81 20.32 -12.76
C GLY A 36 0.58 19.68 -13.42
N ASN A 37 0.50 18.35 -13.44
CA ASN A 37 -0.59 17.59 -14.07
C ASN A 37 -1.92 17.67 -13.30
N ILE A 38 -1.89 18.14 -12.05
CA ILE A 38 -3.05 18.33 -11.19
C ILE A 38 -3.23 19.83 -10.94
N THR A 39 -4.22 20.41 -11.60
CA THR A 39 -4.53 21.84 -11.46
C THR A 39 -5.55 22.08 -10.34
N PRO A 40 -5.60 23.30 -9.77
CA PRO A 40 -6.61 23.63 -8.75
C PRO A 40 -8.05 23.42 -9.24
N ALA A 41 -8.31 23.69 -10.52
CA ALA A 41 -9.63 23.49 -11.15
C ALA A 41 -10.01 22.01 -11.28
N ILE A 42 -9.03 21.13 -11.57
CA ILE A 42 -9.25 19.67 -11.59
C ILE A 42 -9.64 19.20 -10.19
N LEU A 43 -8.88 19.60 -9.16
CA LEU A 43 -9.17 19.27 -7.77
C LEU A 43 -10.55 19.78 -7.34
N GLU A 44 -10.90 21.02 -7.67
CA GLU A 44 -12.21 21.58 -7.31
C GLU A 44 -13.36 20.81 -7.97
N ASN A 45 -13.22 20.41 -9.23
CA ASN A 45 -14.22 19.61 -9.92
C ASN A 45 -14.36 18.19 -9.33
N ILE A 46 -13.27 17.60 -8.87
CA ILE A 46 -13.28 16.31 -8.16
C ILE A 46 -13.94 16.47 -6.79
N GLU A 47 -13.47 17.43 -5.98
CA GLU A 47 -13.96 17.65 -4.61
C GLU A 47 -15.42 18.07 -4.53
N SER A 48 -15.95 18.72 -5.57
CA SER A 48 -17.36 19.08 -5.71
C SER A 48 -18.24 17.96 -6.27
N GLY A 49 -17.65 16.85 -6.73
CA GLY A 49 -18.37 15.77 -7.41
C GLY A 49 -18.86 16.13 -8.82
N ARG A 50 -18.47 17.29 -9.38
CA ARG A 50 -18.78 17.66 -10.77
C ARG A 50 -18.09 16.75 -11.78
N LYS A 51 -16.95 16.17 -11.40
CA LYS A 51 -16.22 15.18 -12.18
C LYS A 51 -16.46 13.78 -11.59
N ALA A 52 -17.34 13.01 -12.24
CA ALA A 52 -17.65 11.64 -11.84
C ALA A 52 -16.46 10.69 -12.07
N ASP A 53 -15.81 10.81 -13.23
CA ASP A 53 -14.68 9.94 -13.60
C ASP A 53 -13.34 10.58 -13.27
N ILE A 54 -12.57 9.97 -12.37
CA ILE A 54 -11.20 10.35 -12.06
C ILE A 54 -10.25 9.41 -12.81
N SER A 55 -9.22 9.95 -13.49
CA SER A 55 -8.22 9.07 -14.09
C SER A 55 -7.34 8.42 -13.02
N VAL A 56 -6.83 7.22 -13.28
CA VAL A 56 -5.89 6.53 -12.37
C VAL A 56 -4.68 7.41 -12.07
N SER A 57 -4.13 8.10 -13.07
CA SER A 57 -3.03 9.04 -12.90
C SER A 57 -3.37 10.22 -11.99
N GLN A 58 -4.60 10.75 -12.08
CA GLN A 58 -5.06 11.82 -11.19
C GLN A 58 -5.14 11.32 -9.76
N LEU A 59 -5.78 10.17 -9.56
CA LEU A 59 -5.95 9.59 -8.24
C LEU A 59 -4.60 9.25 -7.59
N LEU A 60 -3.65 8.66 -8.32
CA LEU A 60 -2.32 8.33 -7.80
C LEU A 60 -1.53 9.58 -7.39
N ASN A 61 -1.53 10.62 -8.23
CA ASN A 61 -0.83 11.87 -7.91
C ASN A 61 -1.45 12.57 -6.70
N ILE A 62 -2.78 12.55 -6.58
CA ILE A 62 -3.49 13.12 -5.43
C ILE A 62 -3.19 12.31 -4.16
N ALA A 63 -3.30 10.98 -4.21
CA ALA A 63 -2.99 10.10 -3.08
C ALA A 63 -1.55 10.30 -2.59
N ARG A 64 -0.60 10.38 -3.53
CA ARG A 64 0.81 10.65 -3.24
C ARG A 64 1.03 12.04 -2.66
N GLY A 65 0.37 13.07 -3.19
CA GLY A 65 0.47 14.44 -2.67
C GLY A 65 -0.15 14.64 -1.29
N LEU A 66 -1.11 13.78 -0.93
CA LEU A 66 -1.75 13.76 0.39
C LEU A 66 -1.04 12.85 1.41
N ASP A 67 -0.06 12.05 0.98
CA ASP A 67 0.53 10.96 1.77
C ASP A 67 -0.54 10.05 2.40
N VAL A 68 -1.54 9.68 1.59
CA VAL A 68 -2.66 8.80 1.96
C VAL A 68 -2.65 7.56 1.06
N PRO A 69 -2.78 6.35 1.62
CA PRO A 69 -2.96 5.14 0.82
C PRO A 69 -4.19 5.25 -0.08
N ILE A 70 -4.05 4.84 -1.34
CA ILE A 70 -5.13 5.00 -2.34
C ILE A 70 -6.44 4.32 -1.92
N SER A 71 -6.39 3.19 -1.20
CA SER A 71 -7.59 2.47 -0.76
C SER A 71 -8.46 3.28 0.21
N MET A 72 -7.84 4.15 1.02
CA MET A 72 -8.55 5.08 1.91
C MET A 72 -9.24 6.22 1.17
N LEU A 73 -8.89 6.49 -0.09
CA LEU A 73 -9.57 7.46 -0.95
C LEU A 73 -10.61 6.79 -1.86
N LEU A 74 -10.40 5.52 -2.21
CA LEU A 74 -11.31 4.76 -3.07
C LEU A 74 -12.56 4.27 -2.32
N SER A 75 -12.47 4.00 -1.03
CA SER A 75 -13.57 3.41 -0.28
C SER A 75 -13.73 4.05 1.12
N PRO A 76 -14.95 4.07 1.70
CA PRO A 76 -15.18 4.61 3.03
C PRO A 76 -14.73 3.61 4.10
N ILE A 77 -13.41 3.43 4.27
CA ILE A 77 -12.81 2.42 5.18
C ILE A 77 -13.23 2.58 6.66
N GLY A 78 -13.74 3.75 7.06
CA GLY A 78 -14.34 3.96 8.38
C GLY A 78 -15.64 3.19 8.59
N ARG A 79 -16.23 2.62 7.53
CA ARG A 79 -17.45 1.81 7.52
C ARG A 79 -17.20 0.51 6.72
N PRO A 80 -16.41 -0.43 7.27
CA PRO A 80 -15.92 -1.59 6.52
C PRO A 80 -17.03 -2.52 6.00
N ASN A 81 -18.21 -2.51 6.63
CA ASN A 81 -19.35 -3.36 6.25
C ASN A 81 -20.32 -2.67 5.28
N ASP A 82 -20.12 -1.37 4.98
CA ASP A 82 -20.94 -0.68 3.99
C ASP A 82 -20.58 -1.16 2.58
N LYS A 83 -21.49 -0.91 1.63
CA LYS A 83 -21.23 -1.14 0.21
C LYS A 83 -20.28 -0.08 -0.35
N LEU A 84 -19.66 -0.40 -1.48
CA LEU A 84 -18.88 0.56 -2.25
C LEU A 84 -19.75 1.73 -2.73
N ASP A 85 -19.18 2.93 -2.66
CA ASP A 85 -19.78 4.19 -3.12
C ASP A 85 -19.08 4.73 -4.38
N LEU A 86 -18.37 3.84 -5.08
CA LEU A 86 -17.73 4.11 -6.36
C LEU A 86 -18.77 4.03 -7.49
N GLN A 87 -18.79 5.06 -8.32
CA GLN A 87 -19.66 5.12 -9.49
C GLN A 87 -19.09 4.29 -10.63
N ASN A 88 -19.95 3.89 -11.57
CA ASN A 88 -19.57 3.21 -12.82
C ASN A 88 -18.85 1.86 -12.63
N LEU A 89 -19.08 1.16 -11.50
CA LEU A 89 -18.66 -0.22 -11.31
C LEU A 89 -19.63 -1.19 -12.00
N GLY A 90 -19.10 -2.32 -12.47
CA GLY A 90 -19.91 -3.41 -13.02
C GLY A 90 -20.56 -4.27 -11.94
N GLU A 91 -21.48 -5.14 -12.36
CA GLU A 91 -22.30 -6.01 -11.48
C GLU A 91 -21.45 -6.95 -10.59
N ASP A 92 -20.22 -7.27 -10.99
CA ASP A 92 -19.28 -8.08 -10.19
C ASP A 92 -18.93 -7.44 -8.83
N PHE A 93 -19.16 -6.13 -8.66
CA PHE A 93 -18.95 -5.40 -7.41
C PHE A 93 -20.22 -5.24 -6.58
N ASP A 94 -21.38 -5.70 -7.08
CA ASP A 94 -22.64 -5.55 -6.38
C ASP A 94 -22.65 -6.32 -5.06
N GLY A 95 -22.89 -5.60 -3.97
CA GLY A 95 -22.89 -6.17 -2.63
C GLY A 95 -21.50 -6.42 -2.05
N MET A 96 -20.42 -6.16 -2.79
CA MET A 96 -19.07 -6.16 -2.24
C MET A 96 -18.96 -5.08 -1.16
N THR A 97 -18.53 -5.49 0.01
CA THR A 97 -18.28 -4.59 1.13
C THR A 97 -16.98 -3.83 0.94
N VAL A 98 -16.84 -2.72 1.66
CA VAL A 98 -15.58 -1.95 1.69
C VAL A 98 -14.40 -2.81 2.14
N ALA A 99 -14.58 -3.64 3.17
CA ALA A 99 -13.53 -4.53 3.66
C ALA A 99 -13.11 -5.57 2.61
N GLU A 100 -14.07 -6.17 1.90
CA GLU A 100 -13.78 -7.11 0.81
C GLU A 100 -13.05 -6.41 -0.33
N PHE A 101 -13.47 -5.22 -0.71
CA PHE A 101 -12.80 -4.45 -1.77
C PHE A 101 -11.36 -4.08 -1.42
N ASP A 102 -11.10 -3.59 -0.20
CA ASP A 102 -9.74 -3.29 0.26
C ASP A 102 -8.88 -4.56 0.28
N CYS A 103 -9.42 -5.69 0.74
CA CYS A 103 -8.74 -6.99 0.73
C CYS A 103 -8.42 -7.49 -0.69
N TRP A 104 -9.36 -7.34 -1.63
CA TRP A 104 -9.17 -7.66 -3.04
C TRP A 104 -8.11 -6.76 -3.67
N LEU A 105 -8.23 -5.43 -3.50
CA LEU A 105 -7.31 -4.44 -4.04
C LEU A 105 -5.87 -4.61 -3.50
N SER A 106 -5.76 -4.97 -2.22
CA SER A 106 -4.49 -5.23 -1.55
C SER A 106 -3.99 -6.66 -1.75
N ALA A 107 -4.74 -7.56 -2.40
CA ALA A 107 -4.38 -8.98 -2.52
C ALA A 107 -3.97 -9.60 -1.17
N THR A 108 -4.71 -9.31 -0.11
CA THR A 108 -4.39 -9.81 1.25
C THR A 108 -4.85 -11.27 1.37
N PRO A 109 -3.96 -12.21 1.76
CA PRO A 109 -4.30 -13.62 1.84
C PRO A 109 -5.16 -13.90 3.07
N SER A 110 -6.02 -14.93 3.00
CA SER A 110 -6.86 -15.37 4.12
C SER A 110 -7.67 -14.25 4.77
N SER A 111 -8.15 -13.32 3.96
CA SER A 111 -8.83 -12.09 4.38
C SER A 111 -10.35 -12.16 4.16
N SER A 112 -11.05 -11.03 4.33
CA SER A 112 -12.50 -10.95 4.09
C SER A 112 -12.87 -11.25 2.64
N TYR A 113 -11.96 -10.98 1.70
CA TYR A 113 -12.17 -11.31 0.30
C TYR A 113 -11.82 -12.77 -0.01
N ARG A 114 -12.72 -13.47 -0.71
CA ARG A 114 -12.51 -14.86 -1.13
C ARG A 114 -12.28 -14.92 -2.64
N PRO A 115 -11.07 -15.28 -3.10
CA PRO A 115 -10.78 -15.43 -4.52
C PRO A 115 -11.72 -16.43 -5.19
N ARG A 116 -12.24 -16.05 -6.35
CA ARG A 116 -13.23 -16.82 -7.11
C ARG A 116 -12.56 -17.91 -7.94
N LEU A 117 -11.33 -17.68 -8.39
CA LEU A 117 -10.62 -18.57 -9.32
C LEU A 117 -9.34 -19.15 -8.70
N ALA A 118 -8.92 -20.32 -9.19
CA ALA A 118 -7.64 -20.90 -8.82
C ALA A 118 -6.46 -20.02 -9.28
N ALA A 119 -6.54 -19.46 -10.50
CA ALA A 119 -5.53 -18.53 -11.02
C ALA A 119 -5.37 -17.29 -10.13
N GLU A 120 -6.49 -16.70 -9.71
CA GLU A 120 -6.47 -15.54 -8.80
C GLU A 120 -5.78 -15.84 -7.46
N ARG A 121 -5.94 -17.06 -6.92
CA ARG A 121 -5.22 -17.48 -5.70
C ARG A 121 -3.71 -17.56 -5.92
N VAL A 122 -3.29 -17.99 -7.10
CA VAL A 122 -1.88 -18.01 -7.50
C VAL A 122 -1.35 -16.59 -7.59
N ASP A 123 -2.07 -15.68 -8.26
CA ASP A 123 -1.67 -14.27 -8.39
C ASP A 123 -1.52 -13.61 -7.02
N ILE A 124 -2.48 -13.82 -6.11
CA ILE A 124 -2.43 -13.35 -4.73
C ILE A 124 -1.23 -13.94 -3.99
N SER A 125 -0.93 -15.24 -4.18
CA SER A 125 0.24 -15.87 -3.56
C SER A 125 1.55 -15.22 -4.03
N VAL A 126 1.69 -14.94 -5.33
CA VAL A 126 2.87 -14.28 -5.91
C VAL A 126 3.05 -12.89 -5.31
N LEU A 127 1.98 -12.08 -5.24
CA LEU A 127 2.04 -10.75 -4.63
C LEU A 127 2.42 -10.79 -3.15
N ASN A 128 2.02 -11.82 -2.43
CA ASN A 128 2.40 -11.99 -1.03
C ASN A 128 3.85 -12.40 -0.86
N SER A 129 4.37 -13.31 -1.68
CA SER A 129 5.80 -13.65 -1.69
C SER A 129 6.68 -12.43 -2.03
N LEU A 130 6.23 -11.53 -2.92
CA LEU A 130 6.93 -10.26 -3.17
C LEU A 130 7.01 -9.35 -1.93
N ARG A 131 5.93 -9.27 -1.14
CA ARG A 131 5.90 -8.48 0.10
C ARG A 131 6.76 -9.10 1.20
N GLU A 132 6.75 -10.43 1.29
CA GLU A 132 7.59 -11.19 2.20
C GLU A 132 9.07 -10.93 1.88
N LEU A 133 9.48 -11.05 0.61
CA LEU A 133 10.83 -10.73 0.17
C LEU A 133 11.25 -9.31 0.57
N GLY A 134 10.40 -8.31 0.33
CA GLY A 134 10.68 -6.92 0.71
C GLY A 134 10.76 -6.68 2.22
N THR A 135 10.12 -7.53 3.03
CA THR A 135 10.19 -7.49 4.49
C THR A 135 11.47 -8.15 4.99
N LEU A 136 11.81 -9.32 4.45
CA LEU A 136 13.04 -10.04 4.75
C LEU A 136 14.28 -9.21 4.37
N ARG A 137 14.29 -8.54 3.19
CA ARG A 137 15.40 -7.67 2.78
C ARG A 137 15.66 -6.54 3.79
N ARG A 138 14.59 -5.89 4.26
CA ARG A 138 14.70 -4.82 5.28
C ARG A 138 15.19 -5.36 6.62
N GLU A 139 14.77 -6.55 7.02
CA GLU A 139 15.25 -7.19 8.25
C GLU A 139 16.72 -7.58 8.14
N PHE A 140 17.14 -8.15 7.01
CA PHE A 140 18.53 -8.49 6.72
C PHE A 140 19.42 -7.25 6.80
N ASP A 141 19.04 -6.16 6.11
CA ASP A 141 19.76 -4.88 6.17
C ASP A 141 19.85 -4.32 7.59
N ARG A 142 18.76 -4.40 8.36
CA ARG A 142 18.73 -3.97 9.76
C ARG A 142 19.71 -4.77 10.61
N LEU A 143 19.70 -6.10 10.50
CA LEU A 143 20.59 -6.99 11.26
C LEU A 143 22.06 -6.76 10.88
N ARG A 144 22.34 -6.54 9.60
CA ARG A 144 23.69 -6.21 9.10
C ARG A 144 24.20 -4.92 9.73
N ILE A 145 23.38 -3.87 9.78
CA ILE A 145 23.73 -2.61 10.46
C ILE A 145 24.01 -2.84 11.95
N VAL A 146 23.18 -3.64 12.63
CA VAL A 146 23.36 -3.94 14.07
C VAL A 146 24.70 -4.64 14.32
N ARG A 147 25.03 -5.66 13.50
CA ARG A 147 26.32 -6.36 13.56
C ARG A 147 27.49 -5.40 13.35
N ASP A 148 27.43 -4.58 12.30
CA ASP A 148 28.52 -3.66 11.94
C ASP A 148 28.76 -2.60 13.03
N VAL A 149 27.70 -2.11 13.67
CA VAL A 149 27.78 -1.18 14.82
C VAL A 149 28.33 -1.87 16.08
N GLY A 150 27.92 -3.12 16.34
CA GLY A 150 28.43 -3.92 17.45
C GLY A 150 29.95 -4.12 17.34
N ALA A 151 30.40 -4.54 16.16
CA ALA A 151 31.81 -4.74 15.84
C ALA A 151 32.64 -3.45 16.00
N ALA A 152 32.10 -2.30 15.60
CA ALA A 152 32.78 -1.01 15.69
C ALA A 152 32.85 -0.45 17.13
N SER A 153 31.92 -0.83 18.00
CA SER A 153 31.80 -0.29 19.36
C SER A 153 32.78 -0.93 20.36
N GLY A 154 33.43 -2.05 20.01
CA GLY A 154 34.41 -2.75 20.85
C GLY A 154 33.84 -3.39 22.13
N VAL A 155 32.55 -3.23 22.39
CA VAL A 155 31.79 -3.90 23.44
C VAL A 155 31.23 -5.19 22.84
N SER A 156 32.06 -6.23 22.76
CA SER A 156 31.60 -7.55 22.32
C SER A 156 30.90 -8.25 23.48
N ASP A 157 29.58 -8.39 23.35
CA ASP A 157 28.84 -9.41 24.06
C ASP A 157 28.73 -10.63 23.14
N LEU A 158 29.56 -11.64 23.40
CA LEU A 158 29.62 -12.87 22.60
C LEU A 158 28.25 -13.55 22.41
N THR A 159 27.34 -13.38 23.37
CA THR A 159 25.99 -13.95 23.29
C THR A 159 25.07 -13.13 22.38
N PHE A 160 25.24 -11.81 22.35
CA PHE A 160 24.55 -10.92 21.43
C PHE A 160 25.05 -11.12 19.99
N ASP A 161 26.36 -11.16 19.80
CA ASP A 161 26.99 -11.31 18.48
C ASP A 161 26.58 -12.63 17.81
N SER A 162 26.67 -13.75 18.52
CA SER A 162 26.24 -15.06 18.02
C SER A 162 24.74 -15.15 17.71
N SER A 163 23.90 -14.44 18.48
CA SER A 163 22.45 -14.36 18.23
C SER A 163 22.11 -13.56 16.98
N VAL A 164 22.84 -12.47 16.71
CA VAL A 164 22.67 -11.66 15.50
C VAL A 164 23.10 -12.44 14.26
N GLU A 165 24.24 -13.13 14.29
CA GLU A 165 24.72 -13.95 13.17
C GLU A 165 23.76 -15.09 12.84
N ALA A 166 23.29 -15.86 13.84
CA ALA A 166 22.33 -16.93 13.60
C ALA A 166 21.01 -16.43 12.99
N ARG A 167 20.59 -15.21 13.34
CA ARG A 167 19.40 -14.58 12.73
C ARG A 167 19.66 -14.10 11.31
N LEU A 168 20.87 -13.61 11.00
CA LEU A 168 21.26 -13.24 9.64
C LEU A 168 21.20 -14.46 8.73
N GLU A 169 21.84 -15.57 9.13
CA GLU A 169 21.83 -16.83 8.37
C GLU A 169 20.40 -17.34 8.10
N LEU A 170 19.53 -17.27 9.11
CA LEU A 170 18.13 -17.69 8.97
C LEU A 170 17.35 -16.80 7.98
N VAL A 171 17.52 -15.48 8.06
CA VAL A 171 16.86 -14.53 7.16
C VAL A 171 17.39 -14.67 5.73
N GLU A 172 18.70 -14.91 5.57
CA GLU A 172 19.34 -15.16 4.27
C GLU A 172 18.78 -16.42 3.61
N HIS A 173 18.70 -17.54 4.34
CA HIS A 173 18.12 -18.77 3.82
C HIS A 173 16.65 -18.58 3.38
N GLU A 174 15.89 -17.81 4.16
CA GLU A 174 14.50 -17.53 3.82
C GLU A 174 14.37 -16.60 2.60
N LEU A 175 15.29 -15.64 2.43
CA LEU A 175 15.40 -14.82 1.23
C LEU A 175 15.63 -15.67 -0.01
N GLU A 176 16.57 -16.62 0.04
CA GLU A 176 16.85 -17.56 -1.05
C GLU A 176 15.62 -18.42 -1.39
N ARG A 177 14.93 -18.93 -0.36
CA ARG A 177 13.71 -19.74 -0.54
C ARG A 177 12.62 -18.95 -1.25
N VAL A 178 12.33 -17.74 -0.78
CA VAL A 178 11.27 -16.88 -1.36
C VAL A 178 11.65 -16.42 -2.77
N ALA A 179 12.92 -16.07 -3.00
CA ALA A 179 13.46 -15.75 -4.32
C ALA A 179 13.23 -16.90 -5.31
N ALA A 180 13.58 -18.13 -4.93
CA ALA A 180 13.40 -19.31 -5.78
C ALA A 180 11.93 -19.57 -6.14
N LEU A 181 11.01 -19.37 -5.18
CA LEU A 181 9.57 -19.48 -5.44
C LEU A 181 9.10 -18.44 -6.46
N LEU A 182 9.52 -17.18 -6.30
CA LEU A 182 9.18 -16.10 -7.22
C LEU A 182 9.76 -16.31 -8.62
N THR A 183 11.00 -16.79 -8.73
CA THR A 183 11.60 -17.18 -10.01
C THR A 183 10.84 -18.33 -10.67
N SER A 184 10.41 -19.33 -9.89
CA SER A 184 9.58 -20.44 -10.42
C SER A 184 8.21 -19.97 -10.92
N ALA A 185 7.70 -18.86 -10.38
CA ALA A 185 6.48 -18.19 -10.84
C ALA A 185 6.72 -17.22 -12.01
N GLY A 186 7.93 -17.13 -12.54
CA GLY A 186 8.28 -16.30 -13.70
C GLY A 186 8.62 -14.85 -13.37
N ILE A 187 8.87 -14.50 -12.10
CA ILE A 187 9.33 -13.17 -11.71
C ILE A 187 10.86 -13.09 -11.85
N GLU A 188 11.31 -12.10 -12.63
CA GLU A 188 12.73 -11.85 -12.91
C GLU A 188 13.39 -10.95 -11.84
N GLU A 189 14.73 -10.94 -11.79
CA GLU A 189 15.54 -10.06 -10.92
C GLU A 189 15.31 -10.18 -9.39
N VAL A 190 14.86 -11.35 -8.94
CA VAL A 190 14.54 -11.63 -7.53
C VAL A 190 15.73 -12.19 -6.74
N ALA A 191 16.94 -11.68 -6.95
CA ALA A 191 18.12 -12.23 -6.27
C ALA A 191 18.11 -11.97 -4.75
N ALA A 192 18.58 -12.94 -3.97
CA ALA A 192 18.99 -12.72 -2.59
C ALA A 192 20.22 -11.78 -2.56
N PRO A 193 20.35 -10.93 -1.53
CA PRO A 193 21.47 -9.98 -1.38
C PRO A 193 22.82 -10.67 -1.15
#